data_AF-A0AAU7NQG8-F1
#
_entry.id   AF-A0AAU7NQG8-F1
#
_cell.length_a   1.000
_cell.length_b   1.000
_cell.length_c   1.000
_cell.angle_alpha   90.00
_cell.angle_beta   90.00
_cell.angle_gamma   90.00
#
_symmetry.space_group_name_H-M   'P 1'
#
loop_
_entity.id
_entity.type
_entity.pdbx_description
1 polymer ?
#
loop_
_entity_poly.entity_id
_entity_poly.type
_entity_poly.pdbx_seq_one_letter_code
_entity_poly.pdbx_strand_id
1 'polypeptide(L)'
;MFILRDLLRPLQAHFSETDLGRERASLFVYTLLAVIVPFTSSMSSNLWRALETLFGIEIKQKRFYTFMASSTLPWERLWTTLWD
;
A
#
# COMPACT_ATOMS: atom_id res chain seq x y z
N MET A 1 -9.17 8.63 3.79
CA MET A 1 -8.65 8.09 5.06
C MET A 1 -7.25 7.60 4.77
N PHE A 2 -6.24 8.37 5.15
CA PHE A 2 -4.86 8.05 4.79
C PHE A 2 -4.26 7.22 5.93
N ILE A 3 -4.74 5.98 6.11
CA ILE A 3 -4.36 5.11 7.24
C ILE A 3 -2.83 5.04 7.38
N LEU A 4 -2.09 4.97 6.27
CA LEU A 4 -0.63 5.06 6.28
C LEU A 4 -0.13 6.42 6.78
N ARG A 5 -0.62 7.57 6.30
CA ARG A 5 -0.17 8.89 6.80
C ARG A 5 -0.56 9.12 8.27
N ASP A 6 -1.74 8.66 8.65
CA ASP A 6 -2.33 8.79 9.99
C ASP A 6 -1.63 7.85 10.99
N LEU A 7 -0.99 6.77 10.52
CA LEU A 7 -0.16 5.86 11.31
C LEU A 7 1.32 6.30 11.33
N LEU A 8 1.89 6.65 10.16
CA LEU A 8 3.31 6.96 10.01
C LEU A 8 3.69 8.25 10.75
N ARG A 9 2.79 9.25 10.82
CA ARG A 9 3.05 10.51 11.54
C ARG A 9 3.21 10.31 13.06
N PRO A 10 2.27 9.63 13.76
CA PRO A 10 2.49 9.26 15.16
C PRO A 10 3.78 8.47 15.38
N LEU A 11 4.10 7.54 14.49
CA LEU A 11 5.32 6.74 14.59
C LEU A 11 6.60 7.58 14.46
N GLN A 12 6.62 8.56 13.56
CA GLN A 12 7.73 9.51 13.42
C GLN A 12 7.86 10.45 14.63
N ALA A 13 6.75 10.83 15.25
CA ALA A 13 6.72 11.75 16.38
C ALA A 13 7.36 11.18 17.67
N HIS A 14 7.70 9.89 17.72
CA HIS A 14 8.44 9.29 18.83
C HIS A 14 9.95 9.54 18.79
N PHE A 15 10.48 10.05 17.66
CA PHE A 15 11.89 10.36 17.52
C PHE A 15 12.19 11.81 17.97
N SER A 16 13.44 12.10 18.31
CA SER A 16 13.83 13.45 18.75
C SER A 16 13.81 14.48 17.61
N GLU A 17 13.56 15.74 17.96
CA GLU A 17 13.57 16.89 17.01
C GLU A 17 14.98 17.39 16.65
N THR A 18 16.01 16.59 16.88
CA THR A 18 17.37 16.87 16.41
C THR A 18 17.51 16.46 14.94
N ASP A 19 18.54 16.96 14.25
CA ASP A 19 18.80 16.55 12.86
C ASP A 19 18.94 15.02 12.73
N LEU A 20 19.69 14.40 13.64
CA LEU A 20 19.86 12.94 13.71
C LEU A 20 18.54 12.21 14.05
N GLY A 21 17.68 12.80 14.88
CA GLY A 21 16.39 12.21 15.23
C GLY A 21 15.41 12.22 14.06
N ARG A 22 15.36 13.32 13.31
CA ARG A 22 14.59 13.43 12.06
C ARG A 22 15.07 12.48 10.97
N GLU A 23 16.39 12.31 10.84
CA GLU A 23 16.98 11.34 9.92
C GLU A 23 16.53 9.92 10.27
N ARG A 24 16.62 9.53 11.54
CA ARG A 24 16.17 8.22 12.04
C ARG A 24 14.68 7.99 11.86
N ALA A 25 13.84 9.00 12.11
CA ALA A 25 12.40 8.94 11.89
C ALA A 25 12.06 8.68 10.41
N SER A 26 12.80 9.33 9.51
CA SER A 26 12.64 9.17 8.06
C SER A 26 13.09 7.78 7.62
N LEU A 27 14.28 7.33 8.05
CA LEU A 27 14.78 5.98 7.77
C LEU A 27 13.81 4.91 8.26
N PHE A 28 13.29 5.05 9.49
CA PHE A 28 12.32 4.11 10.06
C PHE A 28 11.06 3.98 9.21
N VAL A 29 10.48 5.10 8.75
CA VAL A 29 9.30 5.09 7.88
C VAL A 29 9.60 4.51 6.51
N TYR A 30 10.71 4.88 5.89
CA TYR A 30 11.08 4.33 4.59
C TYR A 30 11.41 2.84 4.66
N THR A 31 12.01 2.36 5.76
CA THR A 31 12.17 0.93 6.03
C THR A 31 10.81 0.26 6.22
N LEU A 32 9.91 0.85 6.98
CA LEU A 32 8.56 0.29 7.19
C LEU A 32 7.77 0.23 5.87
N LEU A 33 7.87 1.25 5.02
CA LEU A 33 7.30 1.24 3.67
C LEU A 33 7.98 0.20 2.80
N ALA A 34 9.30 0.06 2.84
CA ALA A 34 10.04 -0.98 2.13
C ALA A 34 9.78 -2.39 2.67
N VAL A 35 9.15 -2.53 3.85
CA VAL A 35 8.68 -3.81 4.41
C VAL A 35 7.22 -4.08 4.05
N ILE A 36 6.39 -3.04 3.97
CA ILE A 36 4.95 -3.14 3.68
C ILE A 36 4.68 -3.25 2.17
N VAL A 37 5.46 -2.57 1.34
CA VAL A 37 5.22 -2.43 -0.11
C VAL A 37 5.69 -3.64 -0.93
N PRO A 38 6.75 -4.39 -0.57
CA PRO A 38 7.05 -5.66 -1.22
C PRO A 38 6.49 -6.83 -0.41
N PHE A 39 6.07 -7.91 -1.08
CA PHE A 39 5.72 -9.22 -0.51
C PHE A 39 4.26 -9.54 -0.16
N THR A 40 3.26 -8.90 -0.74
CA THR A 40 2.10 -9.74 -1.08
C THR A 40 2.47 -10.50 -2.34
N SER A 41 2.54 -11.83 -2.28
CA SER A 41 2.53 -12.61 -3.52
C SER A 41 1.36 -12.12 -4.37
N SER A 42 1.52 -12.09 -5.69
CA SER A 42 0.46 -11.67 -6.63
C SER A 42 -0.80 -12.56 -6.58
N MET A 43 -0.91 -13.44 -5.57
CA MET A 43 -2.14 -14.12 -5.20
C MET A 43 -3.20 -13.09 -4.83
N SER A 44 -4.34 -13.19 -5.51
CA SER A 44 -5.48 -12.30 -5.37
C SER A 44 -5.98 -12.20 -3.92
N SER A 45 -5.85 -13.24 -3.11
CA SER A 45 -6.22 -13.21 -1.67
C SER A 45 -5.39 -12.22 -0.85
N ASN A 46 -4.09 -12.11 -1.12
CA ASN A 46 -3.21 -11.19 -0.41
C ASN A 46 -3.45 -9.75 -0.85
N LEU A 47 -3.71 -9.53 -2.15
CA LEU A 47 -4.10 -8.22 -2.69
C LEU A 47 -5.43 -7.74 -2.08
N TRP A 48 -6.42 -8.63 -1.93
CA TRP A 48 -7.68 -8.31 -1.26
C TRP A 48 -7.48 -7.83 0.18
N ARG A 49 -6.66 -8.54 0.98
CA ARG A 49 -6.38 -8.17 2.37
C ARG A 49 -5.58 -6.88 2.47
N ALA A 50 -4.71 -6.62 1.50
CA ALA A 50 -3.94 -5.37 1.42
C ALA A 50 -4.84 -4.16 1.15
N LEU A 51 -5.89 -4.30 0.33
CA LEU A 51 -6.87 -3.22 0.10
C LEU A 51 -7.44 -2.69 1.41
N GLU A 52 -7.84 -3.58 2.32
CA GLU A 52 -8.38 -3.18 3.62
C GLU A 52 -7.28 -2.72 4.59
N THR A 53 -6.24 -3.55 4.77
CA THR A 53 -5.24 -3.33 5.83
C THR A 53 -4.33 -2.14 5.56
N LEU A 54 -3.94 -1.92 4.30
CA LEU A 54 -3.00 -0.87 3.92
C LEU A 54 -3.70 0.38 3.41
N PHE A 55 -4.81 0.20 2.70
CA PHE A 55 -5.50 1.28 2.01
C PHE A 55 -6.84 1.66 2.64
N GLY A 56 -7.32 0.91 3.64
CA GLY A 56 -8.62 1.17 4.28
C GLY A 56 -9.81 0.95 3.37
N ILE A 57 -9.63 0.21 2.27
CA ILE A 57 -10.65 -0.06 1.27
C ILE A 57 -11.30 -1.38 1.63
N GLU A 58 -12.45 -1.29 2.29
CA GLU A 58 -13.27 -2.46 2.59
C GLU A 58 -14.05 -2.88 1.34
N ILE A 59 -13.77 -4.07 0.83
CA ILE A 59 -14.50 -4.68 -0.29
C ILE A 59 -14.84 -6.12 0.07
N LYS A 60 -16.10 -6.52 -0.17
CA LYS A 60 -16.50 -7.92 0.01
C LYS A 60 -15.66 -8.83 -0.88
N GLN A 61 -15.12 -9.89 -0.31
CA GLN A 61 -14.24 -10.85 -0.99
C GLN A 61 -14.80 -11.30 -2.36
N LYS A 62 -16.07 -11.74 -2.42
CA LYS A 62 -16.73 -12.14 -3.67
C LYS A 62 -16.66 -11.06 -4.76
N ARG A 63 -16.91 -9.79 -4.40
CA ARG A 63 -16.89 -8.66 -5.33
C ARG A 63 -15.47 -8.39 -5.84
N PHE A 64 -14.48 -8.49 -4.96
CA PHE A 64 -13.07 -8.36 -5.35
C PHE A 64 -12.66 -9.44 -6.36
N TYR A 65 -12.98 -10.71 -6.10
CA TYR A 65 -12.64 -11.79 -7.03
C TYR A 65 -13.39 -11.69 -8.37
N THR A 66 -14.66 -11.30 -8.37
CA THR A 66 -15.40 -11.04 -9.62
C THR A 66 -14.77 -9.91 -10.42
N PHE A 67 -14.31 -8.83 -9.75
CA PHE A 67 -13.59 -7.75 -10.41
C PHE A 67 -12.27 -8.24 -11.03
N MET A 68 -11.45 -8.97 -10.28
CA MET A 68 -10.17 -9.51 -10.77
C MET A 68 -10.34 -10.48 -11.95
N ALA A 69 -11.46 -11.20 -12.01
CA ALA A 69 -11.79 -12.13 -13.09
C ALA A 69 -12.54 -11.48 -14.27
N SER A 70 -12.77 -10.16 -14.25
CA SER A 70 -13.56 -9.49 -15.27
C SER A 70 -12.84 -9.45 -16.62
N SER A 71 -13.49 -9.97 -17.66
CA SER A 71 -13.00 -9.92 -19.05
C SER A 71 -13.10 -8.53 -19.68
N THR A 72 -13.78 -7.58 -19.03
CA THR A 72 -14.00 -6.22 -19.54
C THR A 72 -12.96 -5.21 -19.04
N LEU A 73 -11.96 -5.66 -18.28
CA LEU A 73 -10.87 -4.79 -17.85
C LEU A 73 -10.07 -4.32 -19.09
N PRO A 74 -9.80 -3.01 -19.23
CA PRO A 74 -9.18 -2.46 -20.43
C PRO A 74 -7.66 -2.67 -20.41
N TRP A 75 -7.22 -3.93 -20.36
CA TRP A 75 -5.82 -4.32 -20.17
C TRP A 75 -4.86 -3.72 -21.20
N GLU A 76 -5.27 -3.66 -22.47
CA GLU A 76 -4.47 -3.07 -23.55
C GLU A 76 -4.12 -1.60 -23.26
N ARG A 77 -5.12 -0.78 -22.90
CA ARG A 77 -4.91 0.64 -22.57
C ARG A 77 -4.04 0.81 -21.34
N LEU A 78 -4.24 -0.03 -20.32
CA LEU A 78 -3.43 -0.01 -19.10
C LEU A 78 -1.98 -0.37 -19.40
N TRP A 79 -1.74 -1.35 -20.28
CA TRP A 79 -0.40 -1.78 -20.65
C TRP A 79 0.35 -0.71 -21.44
N THR A 80 -0.26 -0.16 -22.49
CA THR A 80 0.28 0.97 -23.27
C THR A 80 0.65 2.13 -22.35
N THR A 81 -0.22 2.52 -21.42
CA THR A 81 0.06 3.65 -20.50
C THR A 81 1.29 3.43 -19.61
N LEU A 82 1.63 2.18 -19.28
CA LEU A 82 2.73 1.86 -18.38
C LEU A 82 4.08 1.69 -19.11
N TRP A 83 4.05 1.36 -20.40
CA TRP A 83 5.24 0.90 -21.12
C TRP A 83 5.55 1.66 -22.41
N ASP A 84 4.63 2.50 -22.90
CA ASP A 84 4.85 3.45 -24.01
C ASP A 84 5.06 4.88 -23.50
#